data_AF-A0A2G2FZ75-F1
#
_entry.id   AF-A0A2G2FZ75-F1
#
_cell.length_a   1.000
_cell.length_b   1.000
_cell.length_c   1.000
_cell.angle_alpha   90.00
_cell.angle_beta   90.00
_cell.angle_gamma   90.00
#
_symmetry.space_group_name_H-M   'P 1'
#
loop_
_entity.id
_entity.type
_entity.pdbx_description
1 polymer ?
#
loop_
_entity_poly.entity_id
_entity_poly.type
_entity_poly.pdbx_seq_one_letter_code
_entity_poly.pdbx_strand_id
1 'polypeptide(L)'
;MRGPTNREIQLQKTCELYAYVLEAQGKEVAYAVQECADSYDYPIDCVKELAQALKDLDSESFEKIVNNTDLQEARDLANWWTMYESYIPVPKSEML
;
A
#
# COMPACT_ATOMS: atom_id res chain seq x y z
N MET A 1 19.29 -20.82 7.57
CA MET A 1 18.49 -19.58 7.40
C MET A 1 17.03 -19.97 7.43
N ARG A 2 16.20 -19.23 8.19
CA ARG A 2 14.75 -19.38 8.18
C ARG A 2 14.21 -18.61 6.96
N GLY A 3 13.33 -19.23 6.17
CA GLY A 3 12.63 -18.52 5.09
C GLY A 3 11.58 -17.56 5.65
N PRO A 4 11.23 -16.49 4.91
CA PRO A 4 10.23 -15.54 5.34
C PRO A 4 8.86 -16.22 5.46
N THR A 5 8.08 -15.79 6.44
CA THR A 5 6.69 -16.20 6.62
C THR A 5 5.79 -15.46 5.63
N ASN A 6 4.61 -16.02 5.35
CA ASN A 6 3.61 -15.35 4.53
C ASN A 6 3.27 -13.96 5.06
N ARG A 7 3.25 -13.76 6.39
CA ARG A 7 3.02 -12.44 6.99
C ARG A 7 4.13 -11.46 6.61
N GLU A 8 5.39 -11.86 6.72
CA GLU A 8 6.54 -11.00 6.39
C GLU A 8 6.53 -10.63 4.90
N ILE A 9 6.20 -11.57 4.01
CA ILE A 9 6.03 -11.32 2.57
C ILE A 9 4.91 -10.31 2.31
N GLN A 10 3.77 -10.43 2.99
CA GLN A 10 2.64 -9.49 2.81
C GLN A 10 2.95 -8.10 3.35
N LEU A 11 3.70 -8.00 4.46
CA LEU A 11 4.15 -6.73 5.00
C LEU A 11 5.13 -6.04 4.06
N GLN A 12 6.13 -6.78 3.56
CA GLN A 12 7.07 -6.28 2.56
C GLN A 12 6.33 -5.78 1.31
N LYS A 13 5.40 -6.57 0.76
CA LYS A 13 4.58 -6.15 -0.40
C LYS A 13 3.74 -4.91 -0.11
N THR A 14 3.23 -4.76 1.11
CA THR A 14 2.49 -3.55 1.52
C THR A 14 3.42 -2.34 1.57
N CYS A 15 4.66 -2.50 2.04
CA CYS A 15 5.69 -1.46 2.02
C CYS A 15 6.07 -1.05 0.59
N GLU A 16 6.24 -2.00 -0.33
CA GLU A 16 6.49 -1.73 -1.76
C GLU A 16 5.37 -0.85 -2.37
N LEU A 17 4.11 -1.23 -2.12
CA LEU A 17 2.95 -0.49 -2.62
C LEU A 17 2.85 0.91 -2.01
N TYR A 18 3.21 1.06 -0.72
CA TYR A 18 3.23 2.37 -0.08
C TYR A 18 4.34 3.26 -0.60
N ALA A 19 5.54 2.73 -0.82
CA ALA A 19 6.64 3.46 -1.45
C ALA A 19 6.22 3.97 -2.84
N TYR A 20 5.62 3.10 -3.67
CA TYR A 20 5.08 3.46 -4.98
C TYR A 20 4.09 4.64 -4.92
N VAL A 21 3.13 4.62 -3.99
CA VAL A 21 2.16 5.72 -3.82
C VAL A 21 2.85 7.02 -3.42
N LEU A 22 3.82 6.97 -2.50
CA LEU A 22 4.58 8.16 -2.09
C LEU A 22 5.38 8.74 -3.25
N GLU A 23 6.10 7.90 -4.01
CA GLU A 23 6.86 8.32 -5.18
C GLU A 23 5.96 8.94 -6.26
N ALA A 24 4.81 8.33 -6.54
CA ALA A 24 3.85 8.84 -7.51
C ALA A 24 3.22 10.19 -7.08
N GLN A 25 3.15 10.45 -5.77
CA GLN A 25 2.76 11.74 -5.20
C GLN A 25 3.91 12.76 -5.13
N GLY A 26 5.13 12.39 -5.54
CA GLY A 26 6.33 13.22 -5.39
C GLY A 26 6.75 13.45 -3.94
N LYS A 27 6.36 12.56 -3.03
CA LYS A 27 6.72 12.59 -1.61
C LYS A 27 7.98 11.76 -1.35
N GLU A 28 8.69 12.11 -0.28
CA GLU A 28 9.85 11.33 0.18
C GLU A 28 9.41 10.00 0.80
N VAL A 29 10.11 8.91 0.44
CA VAL A 29 9.94 7.60 1.06
C VAL A 29 10.84 7.51 2.29
N ALA A 30 10.24 7.31 3.46
CA ALA A 30 11.01 7.16 4.70
C ALA A 30 11.91 5.92 4.65
N TYR A 31 13.12 6.01 5.20
CA TYR A 31 14.11 4.92 5.18
C TYR A 31 13.54 3.57 5.66
N ALA A 32 12.75 3.56 6.75
CA ALA A 32 12.16 2.32 7.26
C ALA A 32 11.13 1.68 6.30
N VAL A 33 10.42 2.49 5.51
CA VAL A 33 9.49 2.01 4.47
C VAL A 33 10.29 1.42 3.32
N GLN A 34 11.35 2.10 2.89
CA GLN A 34 12.23 1.62 1.83
C GLN A 34 12.92 0.30 2.21
N GLU A 35 13.50 0.21 3.41
CA GLU A 35 14.12 -1.04 3.89
C GLU A 35 13.12 -2.19 3.98
N CYS A 36 11.88 -1.91 4.40
CA CYS A 36 10.81 -2.90 4.41
C CYS A 36 10.37 -3.31 3.00
N ALA A 37 10.40 -2.40 2.02
CA ALA A 37 10.11 -2.72 0.63
C ALA A 37 11.22 -3.59 0.01
N ASP A 38 12.48 -3.29 0.33
CA ASP A 38 13.66 -3.96 -0.24
C ASP A 38 13.96 -5.32 0.42
N SER A 39 13.55 -5.53 1.68
CA SER A 39 13.81 -6.77 2.42
C SER A 39 12.72 -7.14 3.43
N TYR A 40 12.56 -8.45 3.63
CA TYR A 40 11.73 -9.06 4.68
C TYR A 40 12.40 -9.07 6.06
N ASP A 41 13.65 -8.60 6.18
CA ASP A 41 14.44 -8.67 7.43
C ASP A 41 13.96 -7.67 8.50
N TYR A 42 13.33 -6.58 8.07
CA TYR A 42 12.83 -5.50 8.94
C TYR A 42 11.38 -5.14 8.63
N PRO A 43 10.43 -6.09 8.79
CA PRO A 43 9.05 -5.87 8.42
C PRO A 43 8.40 -4.84 9.35
N ILE A 44 7.89 -3.76 8.77
CA ILE A 44 7.00 -2.82 9.44
C ILE A 44 5.57 -2.98 8.91
N ASP A 45 4.60 -2.50 9.67
CA ASP A 45 3.20 -2.52 9.26
C ASP A 45 2.83 -1.19 8.62
N CYS A 46 2.80 -1.17 7.28
CA CYS A 46 2.41 -0.01 6.47
C CYS A 46 0.93 -0.05 6.05
N VAL A 47 0.12 -0.99 6.55
CA VAL A 47 -1.26 -1.19 6.07
C VAL A 47 -2.11 0.07 6.29
N LYS A 48 -2.00 0.68 7.48
CA LYS A 48 -2.80 1.85 7.84
C LYS A 48 -2.35 3.08 7.03
N GLU A 49 -1.06 3.26 6.90
CA GLU A 49 -0.42 4.37 6.20
C GLU A 49 -0.75 4.32 4.71
N LEU A 50 -0.66 3.15 4.08
CA LEU A 50 -1.07 2.94 2.70
C LEU A 50 -2.55 3.23 2.51
N ALA A 51 -3.41 2.67 3.36
CA ALA A 51 -4.85 2.90 3.24
C ALA A 51 -5.23 4.38 3.40
N GLN A 52 -4.60 5.08 4.35
CA GLN A 52 -4.82 6.51 4.52
C GLN A 52 -4.34 7.30 3.29
N ALA A 53 -3.15 6.98 2.78
CA ALA A 53 -2.61 7.64 1.60
C ALA A 53 -3.52 7.50 0.37
N LEU A 54 -4.17 6.34 0.21
CA LEU A 54 -5.15 6.10 -0.85
C LEU A 54 -6.47 6.85 -0.63
N LYS A 55 -6.96 6.90 0.61
CA LYS A 55 -8.18 7.69 0.96
C LYS A 55 -7.99 9.19 0.76
N ASP A 56 -6.76 9.68 0.93
CA ASP A 56 -6.43 11.10 0.79
C ASP A 56 -6.21 11.52 -0.67
N LEU A 57 -6.23 10.59 -1.64
CA LEU A 57 -6.15 10.91 -3.06
C LEU A 57 -7.42 11.59 -3.54
N ASP A 58 -7.26 12.66 -4.31
CA ASP A 58 -8.35 13.14 -5.17
C ASP A 58 -8.64 12.15 -6.29
N SER A 59 -9.79 12.29 -6.95
CA SER A 59 -10.23 11.37 -8.00
C SER A 59 -9.27 11.27 -9.19
N GLU A 60 -8.61 12.37 -9.58
CA GLU A 60 -7.68 12.37 -10.70
C GLU A 60 -6.39 11.61 -10.33
N SER A 61 -5.87 11.86 -9.13
CA SER A 61 -4.69 11.17 -8.61
C SER A 61 -4.97 9.68 -8.38
N PHE A 62 -6.16 9.33 -7.86
CA PHE A 62 -6.58 7.94 -7.70
C PHE A 62 -6.60 7.21 -9.04
N GLU A 63 -7.18 7.82 -10.08
CA GLU A 63 -7.23 7.21 -11.41
C GLU A 63 -5.82 6.96 -11.97
N LYS A 64 -4.91 7.93 -11.82
CA LYS A 64 -3.53 7.84 -12.34
C LYS A 64 -2.62 6.87 -11.57
N ILE A 65 -2.87 6.68 -10.28
CA ILE A 65 -1.99 5.89 -9.39
C ILE A 65 -2.56 4.48 -9.18
N VAL A 66 -3.86 4.36 -8.93
CA VAL A 66 -4.50 3.08 -8.58
C VAL A 66 -5.07 2.40 -9.82
N ASN A 67 -5.80 3.12 -10.67
CA ASN A 67 -6.47 2.53 -11.83
C ASN A 67 -5.61 2.47 -13.10
N ASN A 68 -4.32 2.82 -13.00
CA ASN A 68 -3.41 2.75 -14.12
C ASN A 68 -3.07 1.30 -14.48
N THR A 69 -3.81 0.73 -15.43
CA THR A 69 -3.64 -0.67 -15.83
C THR A 69 -2.34 -0.94 -16.59
N ASP A 70 -1.52 0.05 -16.90
CA ASP A 70 -0.28 -0.17 -17.67
C ASP A 70 0.92 -0.53 -16.78
N LEU A 71 0.83 -0.26 -15.46
CA LEU A 71 1.89 -0.55 -14.49
C LEU A 71 1.53 -1.76 -13.62
N GLN A 72 2.50 -2.64 -13.38
CA GLN A 72 2.26 -3.82 -12.55
C GLN A 72 1.99 -3.42 -11.10
N GLU A 73 2.70 -2.41 -10.60
CA GLU A 73 2.55 -1.86 -9.25
C GLU A 73 1.15 -1.29 -9.03
N ALA A 74 0.60 -0.59 -10.03
CA ALA A 74 -0.76 -0.05 -9.97
C ALA A 74 -1.81 -1.17 -9.97
N ARG A 75 -1.62 -2.24 -10.77
CA ARG A 75 -2.50 -3.42 -10.73
C ARG A 75 -2.46 -4.11 -9.37
N ASP A 76 -1.26 -4.27 -8.81
CA ASP A 76 -1.08 -4.85 -7.47
C ASP A 76 -1.72 -3.97 -6.39
N LEU A 77 -1.60 -2.64 -6.52
CA LEU A 77 -2.22 -1.65 -5.64
C LEU A 77 -3.74 -1.69 -5.70
N ALA A 78 -4.33 -1.75 -6.90
CA ALA A 78 -5.77 -1.87 -7.09
C ALA A 78 -6.33 -3.17 -6.48
N ASN A 79 -5.61 -4.28 -6.67
CA ASN A 79 -5.96 -5.55 -6.05
C ASN A 79 -5.87 -5.47 -4.52
N TRP A 80 -4.80 -4.89 -4.00
CA TRP A 80 -4.63 -4.68 -2.55
C TRP A 80 -5.76 -3.83 -1.99
N TRP A 81 -6.12 -2.74 -2.66
CA TRP A 81 -7.19 -1.83 -2.24
C TRP A 81 -8.55 -2.52 -2.22
N THR A 82 -8.88 -3.28 -3.26
CA THR A 82 -10.12 -4.08 -3.33
C THR A 82 -10.22 -5.06 -2.17
N MET A 83 -9.11 -5.70 -1.82
CA MET A 83 -9.04 -6.60 -0.67
C MET A 83 -9.18 -5.83 0.65
N TYR A 84 -8.49 -4.70 0.80
CA TYR A 84 -8.58 -3.86 2.00
C TYR A 84 -10.04 -3.44 2.28
N GLU A 85 -10.74 -2.94 1.26
CA GLU A 85 -12.14 -2.50 1.38
C GLU A 85 -13.12 -3.65 1.66
N SER A 86 -12.84 -4.85 1.13
CA SER A 86 -13.70 -6.02 1.33
C SER A 86 -13.60 -6.62 2.74
N TYR A 87 -12.45 -6.47 3.41
CA TYR A 87 -12.15 -7.15 4.67
C TYR A 87 -12.15 -6.24 5.90
N ILE A 88 -12.03 -4.92 5.73
CA ILE A 88 -12.03 -3.99 6.87
C ILE A 88 -13.43 -3.40 7.03
N PRO A 89 -14.12 -3.67 8.16
CA PRO A 89 -15.43 -3.10 8.40
C PRO A 89 -15.30 -1.58 8.48
N VAL A 90 -15.91 -0.88 7.52
CA VAL A 90 -16.10 0.57 7.59
C VAL A 90 -16.78 0.87 8.94
N PRO A 91 -16.18 1.69 9.82
CA PRO A 91 -16.86 2.10 11.04
C PRO A 91 -18.19 2.75 10.67
N LYS A 92 -19.29 2.32 11.30
CA LYS A 92 -20.66 2.82 11.06
C LYS A 92 -20.82 4.35 11.13
N SER A 93 -19.82 5.08 11.62
CA SER A 93 -19.80 6.54 11.71
C SER A 93 -19.61 7.27 10.38
N GLU A 94 -19.21 6.58 9.30
CA GLU A 94 -19.03 7.19 7.97
C GLU A 94 -20.17 6.86 6.98
N MET A 95 -21.28 6.29 7.48
CA MET A 95 -22.47 5.94 6.68
C MET A 95 -23.64 6.95 6.80
N LEU A 96 -23.37 8.21 7.17
CA LEU A 96 -24.38 9.26 7.34
C LEU A 96 -24.14 10.46 6.43
#